data_AF-A0A2B7X2S2-F1
#
_entry.id   AF-A0A2B7X2S2-F1
#
_cell.length_a   1.000
_cell.length_b   1.000
_cell.length_c   1.000
_cell.angle_alpha   90.00
_cell.angle_beta   90.00
_cell.angle_gamma   90.00
#
_symmetry.space_group_name_H-M   'P 1'
#
loop_
_entity.id
_entity.type
_entity.pdbx_description
1 polymer ?
#
loop_
_entity_poly.entity_id
_entity_poly.type
_entity_poly.pdbx_seq_one_letter_code
_entity_poly.pdbx_strand_id
1 'polypeptide(L)'
;MARLNKIMEHINGNIHVSTLMSWRDRGFDADFIHDITRGEGEFRATTAEELLAYLCEGSPVSRWVFQEVLTIKSIEKLDKARYKHHQKLVIAETLPGNAFYLEEVLRCALIDTRVMHAGLYNKARSELAELFNDPDSSFGVLILLYDAGDWNERGAT
;
A
#
# COMPACT_ATOMS: atom_id res chain seq x y z
N MET A 1 -5.86 6.49 7.58
CA MET A 1 -6.65 5.69 6.62
C MET A 1 -8.14 6.05 6.61
N ALA A 2 -8.82 6.07 7.75
CA ALA A 2 -10.27 6.38 7.81
C ALA A 2 -10.67 7.72 7.15
N ARG A 3 -9.85 8.77 7.31
CA ARG A 3 -10.08 10.07 6.66
C ARG A 3 -10.05 9.97 5.13
N LEU A 4 -9.09 9.23 4.57
CA LEU A 4 -9.03 8.97 3.13
C LEU A 4 -10.27 8.22 2.68
N ASN A 5 -10.69 7.18 3.40
CA ASN A 5 -11.87 6.40 3.04
C ASN A 5 -13.12 7.27 2.99
N LYS A 6 -13.32 8.15 3.97
CA LYS A 6 -14.44 9.10 3.98
C LYS A 6 -14.43 10.04 2.75
N ILE A 7 -13.26 10.54 2.36
CA ILE A 7 -13.14 11.39 1.15
C ILE A 7 -13.48 10.56 -0.09
N MET A 8 -12.93 9.36 -0.18
CA MET A 8 -13.08 8.50 -1.35
C MET A 8 -14.51 7.96 -1.51
N GLU A 9 -15.21 7.69 -0.40
CA GLU A 9 -16.65 7.37 -0.38
C GLU A 9 -17.48 8.55 -0.89
N HIS A 10 -17.13 9.79 -0.50
CA HIS A 10 -17.84 10.98 -0.96
C HIS A 10 -17.72 11.22 -2.47
N ILE A 11 -16.57 10.90 -3.07
CA ILE A 11 -16.31 11.08 -4.51
C ILE A 11 -16.54 9.79 -5.33
N ASN A 12 -17.04 8.72 -4.70
CA ASN A 12 -17.19 7.38 -5.30
C ASN A 12 -15.90 6.84 -5.97
N GLY A 13 -14.75 7.19 -5.42
CA GLY A 13 -13.43 6.97 -6.03
C GLY A 13 -12.69 5.72 -5.55
N ASN A 14 -13.16 5.05 -4.49
CA ASN A 14 -12.40 3.95 -3.84
C ASN A 14 -12.54 2.58 -4.51
N ILE A 15 -13.40 2.43 -5.53
CA ILE A 15 -13.82 1.13 -6.06
C ILE A 15 -13.04 0.66 -7.30
N HIS A 16 -12.33 1.55 -7.99
CA HIS A 16 -11.72 1.23 -9.28
C HIS A 16 -10.19 1.28 -9.25
N VAL A 17 -9.57 0.27 -9.87
CA VAL A 17 -8.11 0.19 -10.10
C VAL A 17 -7.60 1.34 -10.97
N SER A 18 -8.45 1.89 -11.86
CA SER A 18 -8.12 3.05 -12.69
C SER A 18 -7.76 4.29 -11.85
N THR A 19 -8.34 4.44 -10.66
CA THR A 19 -8.01 5.52 -9.73
C THR A 19 -6.56 5.41 -9.26
N LEU A 20 -6.10 4.21 -8.90
CA LEU A 20 -4.72 3.94 -8.51
C LEU A 20 -3.73 4.27 -9.64
N MET A 21 -4.05 3.87 -10.86
CA MET A 21 -3.21 4.16 -12.03
C MET A 21 -3.11 5.66 -12.28
N SER A 22 -4.25 6.37 -12.25
CA SER A 22 -4.31 7.82 -12.42
C SER A 22 -3.46 8.55 -11.37
N TRP A 23 -3.49 8.12 -10.11
CA TRP A 23 -2.69 8.72 -9.05
C TRP A 23 -1.19 8.48 -9.24
N ARG A 24 -0.79 7.27 -9.61
CA ARG A 24 0.60 6.93 -9.93
C ARG A 24 1.13 7.70 -11.14
N ASP A 25 0.34 7.79 -12.20
CA ASP A 25 0.70 8.53 -13.42
C ASP A 25 0.89 10.03 -13.15
N ARG A 26 0.16 10.57 -12.16
CA ARG A 26 0.28 11.95 -11.69
C ARG A 26 1.39 12.15 -10.67
N GLY A 27 2.11 11.09 -10.29
CA GLY A 27 3.18 11.13 -9.29
C GLY A 27 2.70 11.45 -7.88
N PHE A 28 1.47 11.07 -7.54
CA PHE A 28 0.96 11.23 -6.18
C PHE A 28 1.62 10.23 -5.23
N ASP A 29 1.90 10.70 -4.02
CA ASP A 29 2.62 9.99 -2.98
C ASP A 29 1.98 10.23 -1.59
N ALA A 30 2.72 9.94 -0.53
CA ALA A 30 2.31 10.17 0.85
C ALA A 30 1.93 11.64 1.15
N ASP A 31 2.57 12.63 0.52
CA ASP A 31 2.25 14.05 0.73
C ASP A 31 0.88 14.40 0.15
N PHE A 32 0.50 13.81 -1.00
CA PHE A 32 -0.84 13.96 -1.54
C PHE A 32 -1.91 13.47 -0.54
N ILE A 33 -1.70 12.31 0.09
CA ILE A 33 -2.62 11.76 1.10
C ILE A 33 -2.74 12.72 2.28
N HIS A 34 -1.62 13.29 2.71
CA HIS A 34 -1.62 14.27 3.78
C HIS A 34 -2.42 15.51 3.40
N ASP A 35 -2.14 16.11 2.25
CA ASP A 35 -2.77 17.35 1.80
C ASP A 35 -4.29 17.23 1.68
N ILE A 36 -4.83 16.08 1.25
CA ILE A 36 -6.28 15.87 1.12
C ILE A 36 -6.97 15.47 2.43
N THR A 37 -6.25 14.82 3.36
CA THR A 37 -6.86 14.32 4.61
C THR A 37 -6.72 15.28 5.79
N ARG A 38 -5.82 16.26 5.70
CA ARG A 38 -5.56 17.25 6.75
C ARG A 38 -6.77 18.16 6.93
N GLY A 39 -7.18 18.34 8.18
CA GLY A 39 -8.23 19.27 8.57
C GLY A 39 -7.77 20.74 8.51
N GLU A 40 -8.73 21.65 8.50
CA GLU A 40 -8.44 23.08 8.63
C GLU A 40 -7.74 23.36 9.97
N GLY A 41 -6.62 24.10 9.93
CA GLY A 41 -5.82 24.42 11.11
C GLY A 41 -4.89 23.32 11.61
N GLU A 42 -4.93 22.10 11.07
CA GLU A 42 -3.97 21.05 11.43
C GLU A 42 -2.57 21.34 10.86
N PHE A 43 -1.53 20.92 11.58
CA PHE A 43 -0.14 21.14 11.19
C PHE A 43 0.19 20.40 9.89
N ARG A 44 0.90 21.07 8.97
CA ARG A 44 1.47 20.42 7.78
C ARG A 44 2.86 19.91 8.13
N ALA A 45 3.07 18.62 7.90
CA ALA A 45 4.34 17.95 8.12
C ALA A 45 5.41 18.58 7.24
N THR A 46 6.58 18.77 7.82
CA THR A 46 7.78 19.31 7.19
C THR A 46 8.89 18.26 7.10
N THR A 47 8.75 17.16 7.83
CA THR A 47 9.67 16.02 7.82
C THR A 47 8.94 14.70 7.53
N ALA A 48 9.69 13.70 7.06
CA ALA A 48 9.15 12.35 6.84
C ALA A 48 8.66 11.70 8.14
N GLU A 49 9.28 12.01 9.28
CA GLU A 49 8.85 11.51 10.59
C GLU A 49 7.49 12.11 11.00
N GLU A 50 7.31 13.43 10.81
CA GLU A 50 6.03 14.10 11.06
C GLU A 50 4.93 13.58 10.12
N LEU A 51 5.26 13.37 8.84
CA LEU A 51 4.34 12.81 7.86
C LEU A 51 3.91 11.39 8.24
N LEU A 52 4.88 10.54 8.59
CA LEU A 52 4.60 9.17 9.02
C LEU A 52 3.79 9.14 10.32
N ALA A 53 4.11 10.00 11.28
CA ALA A 53 3.36 10.15 12.52
C ALA A 53 1.90 10.51 12.23
N TYR A 54 1.67 11.52 11.39
CA TYR A 54 0.32 11.92 10.98
C TYR A 54 -0.44 10.78 10.28
N LEU A 55 0.19 10.10 9.32
CA LEU A 55 -0.45 9.01 8.58
C LEU A 55 -0.68 7.75 9.43
N CYS A 56 0.04 7.57 10.53
CA CYS A 56 -0.13 6.42 11.42
C CYS A 56 -1.01 6.73 12.64
N GLU A 57 -1.18 8.00 12.98
CA GLU A 57 -1.89 8.42 14.17
C GLU A 57 -3.32 7.87 14.20
N GLY A 58 -3.65 7.17 15.29
CA GLY A 58 -4.96 6.59 15.48
C GLY A 58 -5.38 5.52 14.46
N SER A 59 -4.45 4.96 13.67
CA SER A 59 -4.72 3.93 12.65
C SER A 59 -4.38 2.53 13.18
N PRO A 60 -5.37 1.70 13.60
CA PRO A 60 -5.12 0.33 14.04
C PRO A 60 -4.48 -0.53 12.94
N VAL A 61 -4.86 -0.28 11.68
CA VAL A 61 -4.33 -1.01 10.52
C VAL A 61 -2.86 -0.72 10.33
N SER A 62 -2.45 0.56 10.33
CA SER A 62 -1.03 0.93 10.21
C SER A 62 -0.22 0.31 11.35
N ARG A 63 -0.71 0.41 12.58
CA ARG A 63 -0.06 -0.21 13.75
C ARG A 63 0.13 -1.71 13.56
N TRP A 64 -0.91 -2.41 13.13
CA TRP A 64 -0.84 -3.86 12.93
C TRP A 64 0.15 -4.23 11.80
N VAL A 65 0.10 -3.53 10.67
CA VAL A 65 1.03 -3.78 9.56
C VAL A 65 2.49 -3.56 9.98
N PHE A 66 2.80 -2.48 10.70
CA PHE A 66 4.16 -2.26 11.22
C PHE A 66 4.59 -3.32 12.23
N GLN A 67 3.68 -3.82 13.06
CA GLN A 67 3.96 -4.93 13.97
C GLN A 67 4.29 -6.22 13.21
N GLU A 68 3.57 -6.53 12.13
CA GLU A 68 3.85 -7.68 11.29
C GLU A 68 5.22 -7.54 10.61
N VAL A 69 5.51 -6.38 9.99
CA VAL A 69 6.83 -6.06 9.40
C VAL A 69 7.97 -6.30 10.40
N LEU A 70 7.82 -5.83 11.64
CA LEU A 70 8.82 -6.01 12.70
C LEU A 70 8.91 -7.45 13.21
N THR A 71 7.80 -8.19 13.17
CA THR A 71 7.74 -9.60 13.57
C THR A 71 8.45 -10.48 12.57
N ILE A 72 8.17 -10.29 11.28
CA ILE A 72 8.79 -11.06 10.20
C ILE A 72 10.21 -10.59 9.87
N LYS A 73 10.70 -9.49 10.47
CA LYS A 73 12.05 -8.95 10.22
C LYS A 73 12.28 -8.60 8.75
N SER A 74 11.28 -8.04 8.06
CA SER A 74 11.40 -7.73 6.62
C SER A 74 12.33 -6.56 6.30
N ILE A 75 12.64 -5.73 7.31
CA ILE A 75 13.63 -4.64 7.19
C ILE A 75 15.07 -5.12 7.39
N GLU A 76 15.26 -6.35 7.89
CA GLU A 76 16.59 -6.92 8.10
C GLU A 76 17.02 -7.74 6.88
N LYS A 77 18.33 -7.91 6.71
CA LYS A 77 18.87 -8.81 5.68
C LYS A 77 18.32 -10.22 5.87
N LEU A 78 18.09 -10.94 4.77
CA LEU A 78 17.63 -12.31 4.79
C LEU A 78 18.59 -13.21 5.61
N ASP A 79 18.07 -13.81 6.67
CA ASP A 79 18.75 -14.75 7.56
C ASP A 79 17.80 -15.88 7.97
N LYS A 80 17.64 -16.84 7.05
CA LYS A 80 16.80 -18.03 7.26
C LYS A 80 17.29 -18.90 8.43
N ALA A 81 18.60 -18.91 8.69
CA ALA A 81 19.19 -19.77 9.73
C ALA A 81 18.84 -19.26 11.13
N ARG A 82 18.88 -17.93 11.32
CA ARG A 82 18.52 -17.29 12.60
C ARG A 82 17.01 -17.27 12.82
N TYR A 83 16.24 -16.84 11.83
CA TYR A 83 14.83 -16.52 12.02
C TYR A 83 13.88 -17.69 11.78
N LYS A 84 14.26 -18.68 10.94
CA LYS A 84 13.45 -19.88 10.65
C LYS A 84 12.03 -19.60 10.14
N HIS A 85 11.77 -18.41 9.62
CA HIS A 85 10.53 -18.02 8.95
C HIS A 85 10.83 -17.16 7.71
N HIS A 86 9.81 -16.91 6.89
CA HIS A 86 9.91 -15.96 5.78
C HIS A 86 10.04 -14.52 6.31
N GLN A 87 10.80 -13.69 5.61
CA GLN A 87 10.98 -12.26 5.92
C GLN A 87 10.29 -11.37 4.89
N LYS A 88 9.20 -11.87 4.27
CA LYS A 88 8.37 -11.12 3.33
C LYS A 88 6.91 -11.16 3.75
N LEU A 89 6.21 -10.04 3.59
CA LEU A 89 4.80 -9.89 3.96
C LEU A 89 3.94 -9.82 2.71
N VAL A 90 2.79 -10.48 2.75
CA VAL A 90 1.73 -10.30 1.76
C VAL A 90 0.51 -9.72 2.48
N ILE A 91 -0.02 -8.62 1.98
CA ILE A 91 -1.24 -7.97 2.48
C ILE A 91 -2.31 -8.12 1.41
N ALA A 92 -3.45 -8.71 1.78
CA ALA A 92 -4.63 -8.74 0.94
C ALA A 92 -5.46 -7.48 1.20
N GLU A 93 -5.79 -6.73 0.14
CA GLU A 93 -6.64 -5.54 0.23
C GLU A 93 -7.70 -5.58 -0.89
N THR A 94 -8.86 -4.98 -0.64
CA THR A 94 -9.98 -4.95 -1.62
C THR A 94 -10.22 -3.55 -2.15
N LEU A 95 -9.86 -2.51 -1.40
CA LEU A 95 -10.08 -1.13 -1.82
C LEU A 95 -8.80 -0.53 -2.41
N PRO A 96 -8.80 -0.14 -3.69
CA PRO A 96 -7.69 0.58 -4.32
C PRO A 96 -7.11 1.73 -3.47
N GLY A 97 -7.96 2.53 -2.84
CA GLY A 97 -7.52 3.66 -2.00
C GLY A 97 -6.76 3.21 -0.74
N ASN A 98 -7.17 2.11 -0.10
CA ASN A 98 -6.45 1.54 1.04
C ASN A 98 -5.10 0.95 0.59
N ALA A 99 -5.08 0.25 -0.55
CA ALA A 99 -3.86 -0.31 -1.08
C ALA A 99 -2.82 0.78 -1.40
N PHE A 100 -3.27 1.89 -1.99
CA PHE A 100 -2.44 3.09 -2.17
C PHE A 100 -1.92 3.63 -0.84
N TYR A 101 -2.82 3.80 0.13
CA TYR A 101 -2.48 4.33 1.44
C TYR A 101 -1.39 3.52 2.14
N LEU A 102 -1.54 2.19 2.14
CA LEU A 102 -0.57 1.29 2.76
C LEU A 102 0.75 1.28 2.00
N GLU A 103 0.72 1.29 0.66
CA GLU A 103 1.92 1.39 -0.17
C GLU A 103 2.74 2.63 0.19
N GLU A 104 2.10 3.80 0.23
CA GLU A 104 2.77 5.08 0.47
C GLU A 104 3.23 5.25 1.93
N VAL A 105 2.45 4.78 2.91
CA VAL A 105 2.86 4.77 4.32
C VAL A 105 4.10 3.91 4.55
N LEU A 106 4.14 2.71 3.95
CA LEU A 106 5.28 1.81 4.10
C LEU A 106 6.52 2.34 3.37
N ARG A 107 6.35 2.92 2.18
CA ARG A 107 7.45 3.58 1.45
C ARG A 107 7.98 4.81 2.17
N CYS A 108 7.12 5.60 2.82
CA CYS A 108 7.54 6.71 3.68
C CYS A 108 8.42 6.21 4.85
N ALA A 109 8.19 4.98 5.32
CA ALA A 109 9.04 4.30 6.30
C ALA A 109 10.24 3.55 5.69
N LEU A 110 10.56 3.80 4.42
CA LEU A 110 11.65 3.17 3.66
C LEU A 110 11.51 1.65 3.47
N ILE A 111 10.28 1.13 3.50
CA ILE A 111 10.00 -0.28 3.24
C ILE A 111 9.57 -0.42 1.78
N ASP A 112 10.35 -1.14 0.97
CA ASP A 112 10.00 -1.41 -0.43
C ASP A 112 8.71 -2.24 -0.48
N THR A 113 7.66 -1.56 -0.91
CA THR A 113 6.28 -2.03 -0.94
C THR A 113 5.71 -1.73 -2.30
N ARG A 114 4.93 -2.66 -2.87
CA ARG A 114 4.29 -2.50 -4.18
C ARG A 114 2.93 -3.18 -4.20
N VAL A 115 1.99 -2.60 -4.93
CA VAL A 115 0.65 -3.19 -5.14
C VAL A 115 0.61 -3.97 -6.45
N MET A 116 0.19 -5.22 -6.38
CA MET A 116 -0.23 -6.03 -7.52
C MET A 116 -1.75 -5.95 -7.68
N HIS A 117 -2.22 -5.60 -8.88
CA HIS A 117 -3.64 -5.48 -9.19
C HIS A 117 -3.96 -5.99 -10.61
N ALA A 118 -5.25 -6.22 -10.90
CA ALA A 118 -5.71 -6.75 -12.19
C ALA A 118 -5.36 -5.86 -13.40
N GLY A 119 -5.28 -4.53 -13.21
CA GLY A 119 -4.89 -3.59 -14.25
C GLY A 119 -3.42 -3.68 -14.73
N LEU A 120 -2.56 -4.48 -14.07
CA LEU A 120 -1.20 -4.73 -14.56
C LEU A 120 -1.20 -5.75 -15.70
N TYR A 121 -0.43 -5.46 -16.75
CA TYR A 121 -0.18 -6.43 -17.83
C TYR A 121 0.47 -7.72 -17.27
N ASN A 122 0.21 -8.86 -17.92
CA ASN A 122 0.73 -10.18 -17.49
C ASN A 122 2.23 -10.18 -17.20
N LYS A 123 3.02 -9.58 -18.09
CA LYS A 123 4.48 -9.46 -17.93
C LYS A 123 4.86 -8.73 -16.64
N ALA A 124 4.23 -7.59 -16.36
CA ALA A 124 4.49 -6.81 -15.15
C ALA A 124 4.09 -7.57 -13.87
N ARG A 125 3.01 -8.36 -13.92
CA ARG A 125 2.61 -9.21 -12.78
C ARG A 125 3.64 -10.32 -12.52
N SER A 126 4.15 -10.96 -13.57
CA SER A 126 5.21 -11.97 -13.46
C SER A 126 6.50 -11.38 -12.92
N GLU A 127 6.96 -10.25 -13.47
CA GLU A 127 8.17 -9.55 -13.01
C GLU A 127 8.07 -9.14 -11.54
N LEU A 128 6.90 -8.64 -11.12
CA LEU A 128 6.66 -8.25 -9.74
C LEU A 128 6.63 -9.46 -8.80
N ALA A 129 6.07 -10.60 -9.24
CA ALA A 129 6.11 -11.85 -8.49
C ALA A 129 7.55 -12.42 -8.41
N GLU A 130 8.32 -12.36 -9.48
CA GLU A 130 9.72 -12.79 -9.50
C GLU A 130 10.56 -11.92 -8.55
N LEU A 131 10.42 -10.60 -8.63
CA LEU A 131 11.10 -9.67 -7.73
C LEU A 131 10.71 -9.86 -6.27
N PHE A 132 9.44 -10.20 -6.01
CA PHE A 132 8.99 -10.50 -4.65
C PHE A 132 9.52 -11.85 -4.16
N ASN A 133 9.77 -12.82 -5.02
CA ASN A 133 10.31 -14.12 -4.60
C ASN A 133 11.84 -14.15 -4.54
N ASP A 134 12.52 -13.16 -5.13
CA ASP A 134 13.97 -13.02 -5.08
C ASP A 134 14.45 -12.80 -3.62
N PRO A 135 15.31 -13.69 -3.08
CA PRO A 135 15.86 -13.55 -1.73
C PRO A 135 16.79 -12.34 -1.54
N ASP A 136 17.40 -11.83 -2.61
CA ASP A 136 18.34 -10.70 -2.55
C ASP A 136 17.64 -9.35 -2.80
N SER A 137 16.37 -9.39 -3.19
CA SER A 137 15.54 -8.21 -3.40
C SER A 137 15.15 -7.53 -2.08
N SER A 138 15.26 -6.20 -2.05
CA SER A 138 14.75 -5.35 -0.96
C SER A 138 13.23 -5.37 -0.84
N PHE A 139 12.53 -5.92 -1.84
CA PHE A 139 11.08 -5.94 -1.91
C PHE A 139 10.50 -6.82 -0.80
N GLY A 140 10.02 -6.17 0.26
CA GLY A 140 9.64 -6.81 1.52
C GLY A 140 8.14 -6.97 1.74
N VAL A 141 7.31 -6.12 1.13
CA VAL A 141 5.84 -6.15 1.33
C VAL A 141 5.08 -6.10 0.01
N LEU A 142 4.37 -7.16 -0.33
CA LEU A 142 3.48 -7.23 -1.48
C LEU A 142 2.03 -6.96 -1.06
N ILE A 143 1.39 -5.96 -1.65
CA ILE A 143 -0.06 -5.73 -1.48
C ILE A 143 -0.79 -6.36 -2.67
N LEU A 144 -1.58 -7.39 -2.42
CA LEU A 144 -2.46 -8.00 -3.41
C LEU A 144 -3.81 -7.29 -3.36
N LEU A 145 -4.13 -6.54 -4.42
CA LEU A 145 -5.42 -5.91 -4.59
C LEU A 145 -6.38 -6.86 -5.30
N TYR A 146 -7.37 -7.36 -4.57
CA TYR A 146 -8.45 -8.17 -5.14
C TYR A 146 -9.44 -7.26 -5.86
N ASP A 147 -9.69 -7.58 -7.13
CA ASP A 147 -10.73 -6.92 -7.89
C ASP A 147 -12.10 -7.44 -7.42
N ALA A 148 -12.82 -6.62 -6.66
CA ALA A 148 -14.21 -6.91 -6.29
C ALA A 148 -15.21 -6.43 -7.36
N GLY A 149 -14.76 -5.69 -8.39
CA GLY A 149 -15.60 -5.02 -9.37
C GLY A 149 -15.88 -5.80 -10.66
N ASP A 150 -15.03 -6.76 -11.04
CA ASP A 150 -15.14 -7.44 -12.36
C ASP A 150 -16.16 -8.60 -12.39
N TRP A 151 -16.96 -8.81 -11.33
CA TRP A 151 -17.98 -9.87 -11.27
C TRP A 151 -19.35 -9.49 -11.88
N ASN A 152 -19.57 -8.24 -12.30
CA ASN A 152 -20.88 -7.79 -12.82
C ASN A 152 -20.92 -7.36 -14.29
N GLU A 153 -19.82 -7.41 -15.06
CA GLU A 153 -19.84 -6.96 -16.47
C GLU A 153 -19.37 -8.00 -17.51
N ARG A 154 -19.03 -9.23 -17.12
CA ARG A 154 -18.61 -10.28 -18.07
C ARG A 154 -19.66 -11.37 -18.36
N GLY A 155 -20.94 -11.11 -18.08
CA GLY A 155 -22.00 -12.12 -18.15
C GLY A 155 -23.26 -11.79 -18.96
N ALA A 156 -23.25 -10.75 -19.80
CA ALA A 156 -24.43 -10.41 -20.61
C ALA A 156 -24.07 -9.90 -22.02
N THR A 157 -23.59 -10.80 -22.88
CA THR A 157 -23.83 -10.78 -24.33
C THR A 157 -23.79 -12.20 -24.86
#